data_AF-B9L078-F1
#
_entry.id   AF-B9L078-F1
#
_cell.length_a   1.000
_cell.length_b   1.000
_cell.length_c   1.000
_cell.angle_alpha   90.00
_cell.angle_beta   90.00
_cell.angle_gamma   90.00
#
_symmetry.space_group_name_H-M   'P 1'
#
loop_
_entity.id
_entity.type
_entity.pdbx_description
1 polymer ?
#
loop_
_entity_poly.entity_id
_entity_poly.type
_entity_poly.pdbx_seq_one_letter_code
_entity_poly.pdbx_strand_id
1 'polypeptide(L)'
;MIDRELSARLRHRSRQSGIWLGLAMGLAIFIALAGFVWIYARLAPVFSDFVSRLPAVTPTVTGTPAVTPAALAPRPSPTPVASPAVTPTPAWQATHRVAQGSQVNFRAGPGTQYQVVAVLEPGTELRFLGEQEQVGNATWLHLELPDGRDGWIRTVDLELVRR
;
A
#
# COMPACT_ATOMS: atom_id res chain seq x y z
N MET A 1 -41.60 -5.44 -64.13
CA MET A 1 -40.40 -4.55 -64.19
C MET A 1 -40.15 -3.79 -62.89
N ILE A 2 -41.18 -3.48 -62.10
CA ILE A 2 -41.12 -2.65 -60.88
C ILE A 2 -40.28 -3.30 -59.75
N ASP A 3 -40.30 -4.63 -59.61
CA ASP A 3 -39.55 -5.34 -58.55
C ASP A 3 -38.02 -5.23 -58.66
N ARG A 4 -37.49 -5.05 -59.89
CA ARG A 4 -36.05 -4.91 -60.11
C ARG A 4 -35.52 -3.54 -59.65
N GLU A 5 -36.32 -2.48 -59.81
CA GLU A 5 -35.96 -1.15 -59.31
C GLU A 5 -36.03 -1.06 -57.79
N LEU A 6 -37.07 -1.64 -57.18
CA LEU A 6 -37.26 -1.58 -55.73
C LEU A 6 -36.14 -2.34 -55.00
N SER A 7 -35.78 -3.51 -55.52
CA SER A 7 -34.67 -4.31 -54.97
C SER A 7 -33.31 -3.67 -55.19
N ALA A 8 -33.08 -2.93 -56.28
CA ALA A 8 -31.86 -2.14 -56.48
C ALA A 8 -31.74 -0.99 -55.45
N ARG A 9 -32.85 -0.30 -55.15
CA ARG A 9 -32.89 0.81 -54.18
C ARG A 9 -32.67 0.35 -52.74
N LEU A 10 -33.21 -0.80 -52.36
CA LEU A 10 -32.98 -1.38 -51.04
C LEU A 10 -31.53 -1.81 -50.82
N ARG A 11 -30.89 -2.40 -51.85
CA ARG A 11 -29.47 -2.76 -51.82
C ARG A 11 -28.54 -1.54 -51.79
N HIS A 12 -28.93 -0.45 -52.42
CA HIS A 12 -28.18 0.81 -52.38
C HIS A 12 -28.23 1.46 -50.98
N ARG A 13 -29.42 1.52 -50.36
CA ARG A 13 -29.57 2.07 -49.00
C ARG A 13 -28.83 1.24 -47.94
N SER A 14 -28.92 -0.09 -47.96
CA SER A 14 -28.28 -0.92 -46.92
C SER A 14 -26.75 -0.81 -46.91
N ARG A 15 -26.14 -0.67 -48.08
CA ARG A 15 -24.68 -0.48 -48.22
C ARG A 15 -24.22 0.88 -47.72
N GLN A 16 -25.00 1.93 -47.99
CA GLN A 16 -24.72 3.26 -47.42
C GLN A 16 -24.87 3.25 -45.89
N SER A 17 -25.88 2.58 -45.34
CA SER A 17 -26.08 2.49 -43.88
C SER A 17 -24.94 1.77 -43.16
N GLY A 18 -24.41 0.67 -43.73
CA GLY A 18 -23.32 -0.11 -43.13
C GLY A 18 -22.00 0.66 -43.08
N ILE A 19 -21.69 1.44 -44.10
CA ILE A 19 -20.46 2.26 -44.14
C ILE A 19 -20.54 3.39 -43.11
N TRP A 20 -21.68 4.09 -43.03
CA TRP A 20 -21.88 5.16 -42.05
C TRP A 20 -21.83 4.66 -40.60
N LEU A 21 -22.38 3.47 -40.33
CA LEU A 21 -22.32 2.86 -39.01
C LEU A 21 -20.88 2.43 -38.63
N GLY A 22 -20.15 1.82 -39.57
CA GLY A 22 -18.75 1.43 -39.35
C GLY A 22 -17.83 2.63 -39.11
N LEU A 23 -18.04 3.71 -39.85
CA LEU A 23 -17.25 4.95 -39.71
C LEU A 23 -17.54 5.64 -38.37
N ALA A 24 -18.80 5.68 -37.93
CA ALA A 24 -19.17 6.20 -36.61
C ALA A 24 -18.56 5.37 -35.47
N MET A 25 -18.63 4.03 -35.56
CA MET A 25 -18.02 3.12 -34.58
C MET A 25 -16.50 3.30 -34.51
N GLY A 26 -15.83 3.35 -35.67
CA GLY A 26 -14.38 3.54 -35.75
C GLY A 26 -13.93 4.89 -35.20
N LEU A 27 -14.66 5.96 -35.50
CA LEU A 27 -14.38 7.30 -34.97
C LEU A 27 -14.54 7.35 -33.45
N ALA A 28 -15.58 6.72 -32.89
CA ALA A 28 -15.78 6.64 -31.45
C ALA A 28 -14.63 5.91 -30.74
N ILE A 29 -14.19 4.77 -31.29
CA ILE A 29 -13.04 4.02 -30.76
C ILE A 29 -11.77 4.86 -30.83
N PHE A 30 -11.53 5.54 -31.96
CA PHE A 30 -10.36 6.39 -32.12
C PHE A 30 -10.33 7.54 -31.12
N ILE A 31 -11.45 8.23 -30.91
CA ILE A 31 -11.57 9.32 -29.93
C ILE A 31 -11.31 8.80 -28.51
N ALA A 32 -11.87 7.63 -28.16
CA ALA A 32 -11.67 7.03 -26.84
C ALA A 32 -10.18 6.67 -26.61
N LEU A 33 -9.53 6.05 -27.60
CA LEU A 33 -8.11 5.68 -27.50
C LEU A 33 -7.20 6.90 -27.47
N ALA A 34 -7.41 7.87 -28.36
CA ALA A 34 -6.62 9.11 -28.39
C ALA A 34 -6.78 9.92 -27.10
N GLY A 35 -8.01 10.03 -26.58
CA GLY A 35 -8.28 10.66 -25.29
C GLY A 35 -7.59 9.95 -24.14
N PHE A 36 -7.64 8.62 -24.11
CA PHE A 36 -6.95 7.82 -23.09
C PHE A 36 -5.43 8.00 -23.15
N VAL A 37 -4.83 7.95 -24.33
CA VAL A 37 -3.37 8.19 -24.52
C VAL A 37 -2.98 9.59 -24.06
N TRP A 38 -3.79 10.61 -24.37
CA TRP A 38 -3.54 11.98 -23.94
C TRP A 38 -3.62 12.14 -22.42
N ILE A 39 -4.64 11.56 -21.77
CA ILE A 39 -4.77 11.54 -20.31
C ILE A 39 -3.59 10.82 -19.67
N TYR A 40 -3.19 9.66 -20.21
CA TYR A 40 -2.07 8.88 -19.71
C TYR A 40 -0.74 9.64 -19.80
N ALA A 41 -0.45 10.24 -20.96
CA ALA A 41 0.75 11.05 -21.15
C ALA A 41 0.80 12.28 -20.23
N ARG A 42 -0.36 12.85 -19.87
CA ARG A 42 -0.45 13.99 -18.95
C ARG A 42 -0.33 13.59 -17.47
N LEU A 43 -0.75 12.37 -17.11
CA LEU A 43 -0.59 11.84 -15.76
C LEU A 43 0.83 11.31 -15.48
N ALA A 44 1.52 10.78 -16.48
CA ALA A 44 2.88 10.22 -16.36
C ALA A 44 3.90 11.09 -15.59
N PRO A 45 4.05 12.42 -15.85
CA PRO A 45 5.05 13.22 -15.15
C PRO A 45 4.75 13.39 -13.66
N VAL A 46 3.48 13.42 -13.26
CA VAL A 46 3.06 13.56 -11.84
C VAL A 46 3.51 12.37 -10.99
N PHE A 47 3.62 11.19 -11.59
CA PHE A 47 4.03 9.97 -10.88
C PHE A 47 5.54 9.69 -10.96
N SER A 48 6.29 10.42 -11.81
CA SER A 48 7.73 10.21 -12.00
C SER A 48 8.61 10.78 -10.87
N ASP A 49 8.13 11.82 -10.18
CA ASP A 49 8.83 12.46 -9.06
C ASP A 49 8.95 11.57 -7.83
N PHE A 50 8.09 10.55 -7.72
CA PHE A 50 8.03 9.67 -6.55
C PHE A 50 9.00 8.47 -6.62
N VAL A 51 9.47 8.10 -7.81
CA VAL A 51 10.39 6.95 -7.98
C VAL A 51 11.85 7.34 -7.76
N SER A 52 12.21 8.62 -7.92
CA SER A 52 13.61 9.06 -7.88
C SER A 52 14.17 9.32 -6.48
N ARG A 53 13.41 9.08 -5.41
CA ARG A 53 13.82 9.35 -4.01
C ARG A 53 13.92 8.08 -3.17
N LEU A 54 14.74 7.13 -3.58
CA LEU A 54 15.20 6.08 -2.65
C LEU A 54 16.50 6.56 -2.00
N PRO A 55 16.53 6.88 -0.70
CA PRO A 55 17.79 7.02 0.01
C PRO A 55 18.46 5.64 0.07
N ALA A 56 19.72 5.57 -0.36
CA ALA A 56 20.54 4.38 -0.17
C ALA A 56 20.87 4.21 1.32
N VAL A 57 19.97 3.58 2.08
CA VAL A 57 20.27 3.15 3.45
C VAL A 57 21.13 1.89 3.39
N THR A 58 22.44 2.09 3.54
CA THR A 58 23.40 1.00 3.79
C THR A 58 23.22 0.55 5.24
N PRO A 59 22.79 -0.70 5.51
CA PRO A 59 22.75 -1.20 6.88
C PRO A 59 24.16 -1.54 7.34
N THR A 60 24.79 -0.64 8.10
CA THR A 60 25.99 -0.98 8.88
C THR A 60 25.53 -1.66 10.17
N VAL A 61 25.44 -2.99 10.15
CA VAL A 61 25.29 -3.80 11.36
C VAL A 61 26.67 -4.32 11.74
N THR A 62 27.26 -3.90 12.85
CA THR A 62 28.29 -4.65 13.59
C THR A 62 28.50 -4.03 14.98
N GLY A 63 28.23 -4.80 16.03
CA GLY A 63 28.49 -4.42 17.41
C GLY A 63 27.94 -5.42 18.43
N THR A 64 28.40 -6.66 18.35
CA THR A 64 28.19 -7.73 19.34
C THR A 64 28.58 -7.29 20.75
N PRO A 65 27.72 -7.39 21.78
CA PRO A 65 28.15 -7.17 23.16
C PRO A 65 28.95 -8.38 23.65
N ALA A 66 30.27 -8.23 23.77
CA ALA A 66 31.12 -9.18 24.46
C ALA A 66 31.01 -8.96 25.97
N VAL A 67 30.37 -9.91 26.67
CA VAL A 67 30.37 -10.01 28.13
C VAL A 67 31.76 -10.40 28.63
N THR A 68 32.31 -9.62 29.58
CA THR A 68 33.48 -10.01 30.39
C THR A 68 33.12 -9.83 31.87
N PRO A 69 33.17 -10.88 32.70
CA PRO A 69 33.04 -10.76 34.14
C PRO A 69 34.41 -10.64 34.82
N ALA A 70 34.50 -9.78 35.85
CA ALA A 70 35.43 -9.78 36.99
C ALA A 70 36.19 -8.45 37.21
N ALA A 71 35.87 -7.76 38.31
CA ALA A 71 36.82 -7.48 39.40
C ALA A 71 36.14 -6.60 40.46
N LEU A 72 36.12 -7.10 41.70
CA LEU A 72 35.62 -6.45 42.91
C LEU A 72 36.47 -5.24 43.28
N ALA A 73 35.84 -4.10 43.57
CA ALA A 73 36.45 -2.99 44.30
C ALA A 73 35.44 -2.42 45.32
N PRO A 74 35.90 -1.95 46.51
CA PRO A 74 35.03 -1.66 47.64
C PRO A 74 34.29 -0.33 47.51
N ARG A 75 33.03 -0.37 47.96
CA ARG A 75 32.05 0.71 48.03
C ARG A 75 32.48 1.83 48.98
N PRO A 76 32.19 3.10 48.63
CA PRO A 76 31.64 4.04 49.60
C PRO A 76 30.17 4.36 49.27
N SER A 77 29.29 4.18 50.26
CA SER A 77 27.94 4.77 50.34
C SER A 77 28.09 5.94 51.33
N PRO A 78 27.43 7.11 51.18
CA PRO A 78 25.99 7.17 50.96
C PRO A 78 25.48 8.38 50.14
N THR A 79 24.48 8.17 49.30
CA THR A 79 23.41 9.16 49.10
C THR A 79 22.17 8.40 48.62
N PRO A 80 20.99 8.54 49.24
CA PRO A 80 19.76 8.01 48.67
C PRO A 80 19.47 8.81 47.39
N VAL A 81 20.01 8.33 46.26
CA VAL A 81 19.58 8.77 44.94
C VAL A 81 18.12 8.39 44.84
N ALA A 82 17.27 9.41 44.67
CA ALA A 82 15.85 9.25 44.48
C ALA A 82 15.60 8.12 43.47
N SER A 83 14.80 7.13 43.90
CA SER A 83 14.22 6.12 43.03
C SER A 83 13.73 6.83 41.77
N PRO A 84 14.17 6.46 40.55
CA PRO A 84 13.56 7.01 39.36
C PRO A 84 12.07 6.71 39.47
N ALA A 85 11.26 7.76 39.48
CA ALA A 85 9.82 7.64 39.40
C ALA A 85 9.54 6.71 38.21
N VAL A 86 8.83 5.61 38.48
CA VAL A 86 8.28 4.73 37.45
C VAL A 86 7.56 5.62 36.45
N THR A 87 8.22 5.92 35.35
CA THR A 87 7.57 6.56 34.21
C THR A 87 6.57 5.52 33.73
N PRO A 88 5.26 5.79 33.76
CA PRO A 88 4.30 4.80 33.27
C PRO A 88 4.65 4.54 31.81
N THR A 89 5.12 3.32 31.53
CA THR A 89 5.28 2.86 30.14
C THR A 89 3.93 3.09 29.47
N PRO A 90 3.87 3.83 28.35
CA PRO A 90 2.61 4.08 27.67
C PRO A 90 1.95 2.74 27.38
N ALA A 91 0.77 2.54 27.98
CA ALA A 91 0.00 1.33 27.75
C ALA A 91 -0.24 1.18 26.24
N TRP A 92 -0.07 -0.03 25.73
CA TRP A 92 -0.36 -0.33 24.34
C TRP A 92 -1.82 0.03 24.05
N GLN A 93 -2.05 0.82 23.00
CA GLN A 93 -3.37 1.29 22.60
C GLN A 93 -3.59 0.95 21.13
N ALA A 94 -4.61 0.12 20.87
CA ALA A 94 -5.04 -0.18 19.52
C ALA A 94 -5.48 1.10 18.79
N THR A 95 -4.96 1.28 17.58
CA THR A 95 -5.35 2.39 16.69
C THR A 95 -6.11 1.86 15.49
N HIS A 96 -5.74 0.67 15.02
CA HIS A 96 -6.33 -0.01 13.88
C HIS A 96 -6.69 -1.45 14.26
N ARG A 97 -7.53 -2.06 13.44
CA ARG A 97 -7.78 -3.49 13.47
C ARG A 97 -7.83 -4.04 12.05
N VAL A 98 -7.55 -5.33 11.91
CA VAL A 98 -7.72 -6.02 10.63
C VAL A 98 -9.20 -6.01 10.24
N ALA A 99 -9.49 -5.63 8.99
CA ALA A 99 -10.86 -5.57 8.48
C ALA A 99 -11.55 -6.94 8.55
N GLN A 100 -12.88 -6.93 8.63
CA GLN A 100 -13.65 -8.18 8.71
C GLN A 100 -13.63 -8.93 7.36
N GLY A 101 -13.60 -10.27 7.42
CA GLY A 101 -13.88 -11.14 6.28
C GLY A 101 -12.75 -12.05 5.80
N SER A 102 -11.48 -11.64 5.86
CA SER A 102 -10.37 -12.51 5.42
C SER A 102 -9.10 -12.28 6.22
N GLN A 103 -8.31 -13.34 6.36
CA GLN A 103 -6.98 -13.26 6.96
C GLN A 103 -6.06 -12.39 6.10
N VAL A 104 -5.20 -11.62 6.76
CA VAL A 104 -4.31 -10.67 6.09
C VAL A 104 -2.86 -10.97 6.44
N ASN A 105 -1.97 -10.81 5.46
CA ASN A 105 -0.54 -11.00 5.66
C ASN A 105 0.09 -9.77 6.31
N PHE A 106 0.79 -10.00 7.41
CA PHE A 106 1.64 -9.04 8.08
C PHE A 106 3.09 -9.26 7.62
N ARG A 107 3.71 -8.24 7.04
CA ARG A 107 4.97 -8.39 6.29
C ARG A 107 6.12 -7.63 6.94
N ALA A 108 7.35 -8.05 6.66
CA ALA A 108 8.54 -7.41 7.22
C ALA A 108 8.84 -6.03 6.61
N GLY A 109 8.19 -5.67 5.49
CA GLY A 109 8.41 -4.40 4.81
C GLY A 109 7.22 -4.03 3.93
N PRO A 110 7.20 -2.78 3.43
CA PRO A 110 6.10 -2.26 2.63
C PRO A 110 6.14 -2.86 1.22
N GLY A 111 5.29 -3.85 0.97
CA GLY A 111 5.16 -4.47 -0.35
C GLY A 111 5.00 -5.98 -0.30
N THR A 112 4.59 -6.55 -1.44
CA THR A 112 4.35 -7.98 -1.57
C THR A 112 5.64 -8.79 -1.77
N GLN A 113 6.75 -8.13 -2.11
CA GLN A 113 8.08 -8.72 -2.23
C GLN A 113 8.71 -9.06 -0.87
N TYR A 114 8.28 -8.40 0.22
CA TYR A 114 8.79 -8.68 1.56
C TYR A 114 8.17 -9.94 2.14
N GLN A 115 8.96 -10.68 2.92
CA GLN A 115 8.51 -11.90 3.60
C GLN A 115 7.32 -11.65 4.53
N VAL A 116 6.44 -12.65 4.63
CA VAL A 116 5.32 -12.65 5.57
C VAL A 116 5.85 -13.05 6.95
N VAL A 117 5.72 -12.16 7.93
CA VAL A 117 6.11 -12.35 9.33
C VAL A 117 5.01 -13.08 10.10
N ALA A 118 3.76 -12.77 9.80
CA ALA A 118 2.60 -13.42 10.39
C ALA A 118 1.38 -13.32 9.46
N VAL A 119 0.39 -14.18 9.69
CA VAL A 119 -0.94 -14.06 9.10
C VAL A 119 -1.89 -13.67 10.23
N LEU A 120 -2.61 -12.57 10.08
CA LEU A 120 -3.49 -12.01 11.10
C LEU A 120 -4.93 -12.37 10.82
N GLU A 121 -5.67 -12.70 11.87
CA GLU A 121 -7.10 -12.96 11.78
C GLU A 121 -7.90 -11.65 11.72
N PRO A 122 -9.09 -11.66 11.08
CA PRO A 122 -10.00 -10.52 11.10
C PRO A 122 -10.26 -10.01 12.52
N GLY A 123 -10.27 -8.69 12.72
CA GLY A 123 -10.48 -8.07 14.03
C GLY A 123 -9.24 -8.03 14.93
N THR A 124 -8.09 -8.57 14.50
CA THR A 124 -6.83 -8.42 15.25
C THR A 124 -6.49 -6.94 15.40
N GLU A 125 -6.32 -6.49 16.64
CA GLU A 125 -6.00 -5.10 16.96
C GLU A 125 -4.50 -4.82 16.81
N LEU A 126 -4.20 -3.62 16.32
CA LEU A 126 -2.86 -3.19 15.94
C LEU A 126 -2.65 -1.73 16.36
N ARG A 127 -1.45 -1.42 16.85
CA ARG A 127 -1.05 -0.04 17.17
C ARG A 127 -0.29 0.55 16.00
N PHE A 128 -0.70 1.72 15.51
CA PHE A 128 0.03 2.40 14.45
C PHE A 128 1.32 3.04 15.01
N LEU A 129 2.45 2.79 14.36
CA LEU A 129 3.76 3.29 14.79
C LEU A 129 4.12 4.65 14.18
N GLY A 130 3.32 5.17 13.25
CA GLY A 130 3.54 6.49 12.64
C GLY A 130 4.20 6.45 11.27
N GLU A 131 4.65 5.28 10.81
CA GLU A 131 5.31 5.13 9.51
C GLU A 131 4.33 4.61 8.45
N GLN A 132 4.32 5.28 7.30
CA GLN A 132 3.47 4.95 6.17
C GLN A 132 4.31 5.03 4.89
N GLU A 133 4.17 4.03 4.03
CA GLU A 133 4.89 3.98 2.76
C GLU A 133 3.96 3.58 1.62
N GLN A 134 4.09 4.27 0.48
CA GLN A 134 3.32 3.97 -0.73
C GLN A 134 4.19 3.14 -1.67
N VAL A 135 3.76 1.91 -1.96
CA VAL A 135 4.47 1.00 -2.86
C VAL A 135 3.55 0.58 -3.99
N GLY A 136 3.85 1.06 -5.21
CA GLY A 136 2.98 0.90 -6.37
C GLY A 136 1.64 1.61 -6.16
N ASN A 137 0.54 0.86 -6.25
CA ASN A 137 -0.82 1.35 -6.04
C ASN A 137 -1.36 1.05 -4.62
N ALA A 138 -0.53 0.56 -3.70
CA ALA A 138 -0.94 0.19 -2.35
C ALA A 138 -0.23 1.05 -1.29
N THR A 139 -1.00 1.50 -0.31
CA THR A 139 -0.49 2.16 0.89
C THR A 139 -0.25 1.13 1.97
N TRP A 140 0.93 1.15 2.56
CA TRP A 140 1.34 0.30 3.67
C TRP A 140 1.52 1.14 4.92
N LEU A 141 1.05 0.61 6.04
CA LEU A 141 1.21 1.19 7.37
C LEU A 141 2.10 0.26 8.18
N HIS A 142 3.00 0.85 8.97
CA HIS A 142 3.80 0.14 9.96
C HIS A 142 3.03 0.10 11.28
N LEU A 143 2.73 -1.11 11.76
CA LEU A 143 2.00 -1.32 13.00
C LEU A 143 2.71 -2.33 13.88
N GLU A 144 2.35 -2.30 15.16
CA GLU A 144 2.80 -3.21 16.19
C GLU A 144 1.62 -4.04 16.70
N LEU A 145 1.84 -5.34 16.84
CA LEU A 145 0.93 -6.26 17.50
C LEU A 145 0.98 -6.11 19.03
N PRO A 146 -0.02 -6.62 19.76
CA PRO A 146 0.00 -6.65 21.22
C PRO A 146 1.18 -7.42 21.83
N ASP A 147 1.79 -8.33 21.07
CA ASP A 147 2.95 -9.12 21.47
C ASP A 147 4.30 -8.42 21.23
N GLY A 148 4.28 -7.18 20.72
CA GLY A 148 5.44 -6.36 20.46
C GLY A 148 6.11 -6.61 19.11
N ARG A 149 5.58 -7.50 18.27
CA ARG A 149 6.07 -7.66 16.89
C ARG A 149 5.55 -6.54 16.01
N ASP A 150 6.45 -5.95 15.23
CA ASP A 150 6.12 -4.91 14.26
C ASP A 150 6.19 -5.42 12.80
N GLY A 151 5.58 -4.67 11.91
CA GLY A 151 5.49 -5.04 10.51
C GLY A 151 4.47 -4.21 9.73
N TRP A 152 4.34 -4.56 8.47
CA TRP A 152 3.66 -3.77 7.46
C TRP A 152 2.43 -4.49 6.94
N ILE A 153 1.35 -3.75 6.82
CA ILE A 153 0.08 -4.22 6.27
C ILE A 153 -0.52 -3.11 5.41
N ARG A 154 -1.35 -3.48 4.43
CA ARG A 154 -1.96 -2.47 3.57
C ARG A 154 -3.08 -1.74 4.30
N THR A 155 -3.17 -0.43 4.10
CA THR A 155 -4.23 0.40 4.68
C THR A 155 -5.63 -0.07 4.28
N VAL A 156 -5.79 -0.59 3.06
CA VAL A 156 -7.09 -1.12 2.57
C VAL A 156 -7.57 -2.36 3.32
N ASP A 157 -6.64 -3.08 3.97
CA ASP A 157 -6.94 -4.27 4.76
C ASP A 157 -7.19 -3.93 6.25
N LEU A 158 -7.16 -2.63 6.60
CA LEU A 158 -7.31 -2.13 7.95
C LEU A 158 -8.56 -1.26 8.12
N GLU A 159 -9.13 -1.34 9.32
CA GLU A 159 -10.16 -0.43 9.80
C GLU A 159 -9.62 0.37 10.99
N LEU A 160 -9.99 1.65 11.10
CA LEU A 160 -9.72 2.41 12.32
C LEU A 160 -10.58 1.90 13.47
N VAL A 161 -9.97 1.77 14.64
CA VAL A 161 -10.72 1.51 15.88
C VAL A 161 -11.41 2.81 16.29
N ARG A 162 -12.71 2.93 16.01
CA ARG A 162 -13.54 4.00 16.59
C ARG A 162 -13.77 3.71 18.07
N ARG A 163 -13.47 4.70 18.92
CA ARG A 163 -13.94 4.76 20.31
C ARG A 163 -15.36 5.30 20.37
#